data_AF-A0A958IM67-F1
#
_entry.id   AF-A0A958IM67-F1
#
_cell.length_a   1.000
_cell.length_b   1.000
_cell.length_c   1.000
_cell.angle_alpha   90.00
_cell.angle_beta   90.00
_cell.angle_gamma   90.00
#
_symmetry.space_group_name_H-M   'P 1'
#
loop_
_entity.id
_entity.type
_entity.pdbx_description
1 polymer ?
#
loop_
_entity_poly.entity_id
_entity_poly.type
_entity_poly.pdbx_seq_one_letter_code
_entity_poly.pdbx_strand_id
1 'polypeptide(L)'
;MKRFLLLFLSLLMVGMAYAQDAKDDEDDADSATLKYIGVNGCKKCHKTEKQGNQFGIWSESAHAKAFETLKSPEAVKIAKEKGIAKAPHEAAECLKCHVTGNDKPAEMMSARFSVEDGVQCETCHGAGSMYKKKTIMK
;
A
#
# COMPACT_ATOMS: atom_id res chain seq x y z
N MET A 1 -58.47 -19.91 -11.72
CA MET A 1 -58.39 -18.69 -10.89
C MET A 1 -56.99 -18.58 -10.28
N LYS A 2 -55.92 -18.50 -11.09
CA LYS A 2 -55.36 -17.25 -11.66
C LYS A 2 -55.07 -16.10 -10.67
N ARG A 3 -55.07 -16.35 -9.35
CA ARG A 3 -54.68 -15.34 -8.34
C ARG A 3 -53.58 -15.76 -7.35
N PHE A 4 -53.09 -17.00 -7.42
CA PHE A 4 -52.03 -17.48 -6.53
C PHE A 4 -50.63 -17.58 -7.17
N LEU A 5 -50.49 -17.19 -8.44
CA LEU A 5 -49.25 -17.31 -9.22
C LEU A 5 -48.52 -15.96 -9.41
N LEU A 6 -48.77 -14.97 -8.54
CA LEU A 6 -48.19 -13.62 -8.64
C LEU A 6 -47.65 -13.10 -7.29
N LEU A 7 -47.24 -14.01 -6.39
CA LEU A 7 -46.58 -13.65 -5.12
C LEU A 7 -45.30 -14.46 -4.87
N PHE A 8 -44.68 -14.97 -5.94
CA PHE A 8 -43.39 -15.68 -5.86
C PHE A 8 -42.28 -15.06 -6.72
N LEU A 9 -42.53 -13.90 -7.35
CA LEU A 9 -41.58 -13.25 -8.27
C LEU A 9 -41.14 -11.84 -7.85
N SER A 10 -41.48 -11.38 -6.65
CA SER A 10 -41.09 -10.04 -6.16
C SER A 10 -40.15 -10.03 -4.96
N LEU A 11 -39.80 -11.21 -4.40
CA LEU A 11 -38.91 -11.28 -3.22
C LEU A 11 -37.46 -11.72 -3.53
N LEU A 12 -37.13 -11.96 -4.81
CA LEU A 12 -35.78 -12.34 -5.25
C LEU A 12 -34.96 -11.20 -5.86
N MET A 13 -35.55 -10.01 -6.06
CA MET A 13 -34.90 -8.84 -6.69
C MET A 13 -34.67 -7.66 -5.73
N VAL A 14 -34.70 -7.87 -4.42
CA VAL A 14 -34.35 -6.84 -3.42
C VAL A 14 -33.17 -7.25 -2.53
N GLY A 15 -32.86 -8.55 -2.42
CA GLY A 15 -31.76 -9.04 -1.59
C GLY A 15 -30.35 -8.86 -2.19
N MET A 16 -30.21 -8.76 -3.52
CA MET A 16 -28.90 -8.62 -4.18
C MET A 16 -28.34 -7.19 -4.19
N ALA A 17 -29.14 -6.17 -3.89
CA ALA A 17 -28.68 -4.77 -3.89
C ALA A 17 -27.97 -4.35 -2.59
N TYR A 18 -28.09 -5.13 -1.50
CA TYR A 18 -27.52 -4.77 -0.20
C TYR A 18 -26.15 -5.41 0.10
N ALA A 19 -25.62 -6.24 -0.80
CA ALA A 19 -24.40 -7.01 -0.53
C ALA A 19 -23.10 -6.38 -1.07
N GLN A 20 -23.15 -5.20 -1.71
CA GLN A 20 -21.97 -4.59 -2.35
C GLN A 20 -21.34 -3.40 -1.61
N ASP A 21 -22.00 -2.81 -0.62
CA ASP A 21 -21.45 -1.66 0.12
C ASP A 21 -20.62 -2.05 1.36
N ALA A 22 -20.42 -3.34 1.62
CA ALA A 22 -19.76 -3.84 2.82
C ALA A 22 -18.27 -4.22 2.63
N LYS A 23 -17.56 -3.68 1.63
CA LYS A 23 -16.17 -4.10 1.32
C LYS A 23 -15.07 -3.04 1.40
N ASP A 24 -15.35 -1.81 1.83
CA ASP A 24 -14.33 -0.75 1.79
C ASP A 24 -13.89 -0.16 3.15
N ASP A 25 -14.55 -0.51 4.27
CA ASP A 25 -14.32 0.15 5.55
C ASP A 25 -14.04 -0.78 6.76
N GLU A 26 -13.64 -2.04 6.56
CA GLU A 26 -13.08 -2.88 7.65
C GLU A 26 -11.56 -2.71 7.78
N ASP A 27 -11.14 -1.48 8.11
CA ASP A 27 -9.76 -1.14 8.48
C ASP A 27 -9.70 -0.59 9.93
N ASP A 28 -10.68 -0.95 10.76
CA ASP A 28 -10.72 -0.64 12.19
C ASP A 28 -11.04 -1.91 13.00
N ALA A 29 -9.99 -2.68 13.32
CA ALA A 29 -9.99 -3.52 14.50
C ALA A 29 -8.63 -3.41 15.19
N ASP A 30 -8.70 -2.76 16.35
CA ASP A 30 -7.75 -2.62 17.45
C ASP A 30 -6.93 -3.90 17.72
N SER A 31 -5.85 -4.08 16.95
CA SER A 31 -4.67 -4.81 17.40
C SER A 31 -3.55 -3.79 17.48
N ALA A 32 -2.83 -3.79 18.59
CA ALA A 32 -1.68 -2.92 18.90
C ALA A 32 -0.47 -3.10 17.96
N THR A 33 -0.71 -3.35 16.68
CA THR A 33 0.28 -3.62 15.64
C THR A 33 0.38 -2.41 14.74
N LEU A 34 1.53 -1.74 14.80
CA LEU A 34 1.90 -0.67 13.88
C LEU A 34 1.77 -1.17 12.42
N LYS A 35 1.02 -0.45 11.60
CA LYS A 35 0.87 -0.73 10.16
C LYS A 35 1.50 0.35 9.29
N TYR A 36 2.26 -0.09 8.30
CA TYR A 36 2.72 0.67 7.14
C TYR A 36 1.60 0.68 6.09
N ILE A 37 1.06 1.87 5.82
CA ILE A 37 -0.14 2.05 4.99
C ILE A 37 0.18 2.24 3.50
N GLY A 38 1.46 2.42 3.18
CA GLY A 38 1.96 2.68 1.85
C GLY A 38 1.71 4.11 1.38
N VAL A 39 2.48 4.52 0.37
CA VAL A 39 2.43 5.86 -0.20
C VAL A 39 1.06 6.23 -0.77
N ASN A 40 0.29 5.24 -1.23
CA ASN A 40 -1.08 5.42 -1.69
C ASN A 40 -2.02 5.91 -0.58
N GLY A 41 -1.73 5.57 0.68
CA GLY A 41 -2.41 6.16 1.84
C GLY A 41 -2.11 7.66 1.97
N CYS A 42 -0.85 8.05 1.82
CA CYS A 42 -0.37 9.43 1.94
C CYS A 42 -0.85 10.33 0.79
N LYS A 43 -0.81 9.81 -0.45
CA LYS A 43 -1.16 10.50 -1.70
C LYS A 43 -2.55 11.13 -1.69
N LYS A 44 -3.50 10.53 -0.96
CA LYS A 44 -4.89 11.02 -0.90
C LYS A 44 -4.98 12.47 -0.45
N CYS A 45 -4.09 12.88 0.46
CA CYS A 45 -4.02 14.26 0.95
C CYS A 45 -2.80 14.99 0.36
N HIS A 46 -1.60 14.41 0.45
CA HIS A 46 -0.33 15.08 0.20
C HIS A 46 0.06 15.25 -1.28
N LYS A 47 -0.92 15.44 -2.18
CA LYS A 47 -0.71 15.64 -3.63
C LYS A 47 -1.08 17.04 -4.12
N THR A 48 -1.54 17.92 -3.23
CA THR A 48 -2.03 19.26 -3.60
C THR A 48 -0.99 20.32 -3.26
N GLU A 49 -0.94 21.39 -4.07
CA GLU A 49 -0.05 22.53 -3.81
C GLU A 49 -0.29 23.17 -2.45
N LYS A 50 -1.55 23.26 -2.01
CA LYS A 50 -1.92 23.79 -0.67
C LYS A 50 -1.23 23.01 0.46
N GLN A 51 -0.99 21.73 0.27
CA GLN A 51 -0.31 20.88 1.24
C GLN A 51 1.19 20.78 0.98
N GLY A 52 1.71 21.32 -0.14
CA GLY A 52 3.13 21.29 -0.51
C GLY A 52 3.51 20.20 -1.51
N ASN A 53 2.52 19.52 -2.12
CA ASN A 53 2.70 18.51 -3.17
C ASN A 53 3.82 17.47 -2.88
N GLN A 54 3.91 17.02 -1.63
CA GLN A 54 4.98 16.12 -1.19
C GLN A 54 4.97 14.80 -1.95
N PHE A 55 3.78 14.28 -2.29
CA PHE A 55 3.67 13.08 -3.11
C PHE A 55 4.26 13.30 -4.51
N GLY A 56 3.95 14.43 -5.17
CA GLY A 56 4.50 14.74 -6.49
C GLY A 56 6.02 14.81 -6.45
N ILE A 57 6.56 15.59 -5.52
CA ILE A 57 8.01 15.74 -5.32
C ILE A 57 8.68 14.39 -5.02
N TRP A 58 8.09 13.59 -4.12
CA TRP A 58 8.61 12.26 -3.79
C TRP A 58 8.58 11.33 -5.01
N SER A 59 7.51 11.34 -5.81
CA SER A 59 7.33 10.41 -6.94
C SER A 59 8.39 10.60 -8.03
N GLU A 60 8.95 11.81 -8.14
CA GLU A 60 10.02 12.11 -9.07
C GLU A 60 11.42 11.80 -8.53
N SER A 61 11.54 11.58 -7.21
CA SER A 61 12.80 11.38 -6.51
C SER A 61 13.45 10.01 -6.79
N ALA A 62 14.73 9.90 -6.44
CA ALA A 62 15.45 8.62 -6.48
C ALA A 62 14.86 7.58 -5.51
N HIS A 63 14.25 8.02 -4.40
CA HIS A 63 13.65 7.11 -3.42
C HIS A 63 12.43 6.37 -3.98
N ALA A 64 11.54 7.05 -4.70
CA ALA A 64 10.42 6.40 -5.39
C ALA A 64 10.88 5.43 -6.50
N LYS A 65 12.08 5.63 -7.05
CA LYS A 65 12.68 4.80 -8.12
C LYS A 65 13.65 3.75 -7.58
N ALA A 66 13.79 3.63 -6.26
CA ALA A 66 14.82 2.81 -5.64
C ALA A 66 14.65 1.31 -5.96
N PHE A 67 13.43 0.78 -5.92
CA PHE A 67 13.17 -0.61 -6.28
C PHE A 67 13.45 -0.86 -7.77
N GLU A 68 13.01 0.03 -8.65
CA GLU A 68 13.25 -0.11 -10.09
C GLU A 68 14.75 -0.11 -10.44
N THR A 69 15.55 0.67 -9.70
CA THR A 69 17.01 0.66 -9.87
C THR A 69 17.62 -0.73 -9.65
N LEU A 70 17.03 -1.57 -8.79
CA LEU A 70 17.47 -2.95 -8.54
C LEU A 70 17.23 -3.90 -9.72
N LYS A 71 16.46 -3.49 -10.72
CA LYS A 71 16.28 -4.24 -11.97
C LYS A 71 17.30 -3.87 -13.05
N SER A 72 18.16 -2.88 -12.79
CA SER A 72 19.16 -2.44 -13.76
C SER A 72 20.29 -3.47 -13.96
N PRO A 73 20.93 -3.50 -15.14
CA PRO A 73 22.11 -4.33 -15.38
C PRO A 73 23.25 -4.05 -14.40
N GLU A 74 23.42 -2.79 -13.98
CA GLU A 74 24.45 -2.41 -13.01
C GLU A 74 24.17 -3.01 -11.62
N ALA A 75 22.92 -2.99 -11.16
CA ALA A 75 22.55 -3.64 -9.91
C ALA A 75 22.83 -5.15 -9.94
N VAL A 76 22.52 -5.81 -11.07
CA VAL A 76 22.81 -7.24 -11.28
C VAL A 76 24.31 -7.52 -11.23
N LYS A 77 25.11 -6.66 -11.85
CA LYS A 77 26.58 -6.75 -11.81
C LYS A 77 27.11 -6.62 -10.37
N ILE A 78 26.64 -5.62 -9.61
CA ILE A 78 27.03 -5.42 -8.21
C ILE A 78 26.67 -6.64 -7.35
N ALA A 79 25.46 -7.20 -7.53
CA ALA A 79 25.05 -8.40 -6.80
C ALA A 79 25.99 -9.59 -7.09
N LYS A 80 26.35 -9.79 -8.36
CA LYS A 80 27.31 -10.83 -8.76
C LYS A 80 28.69 -10.62 -8.13
N GLU A 81 29.22 -9.40 -8.16
CA GLU A 81 30.52 -9.06 -7.56
C GLU A 81 30.53 -9.29 -6.04
N LYS A 82 29.37 -9.10 -5.39
CA LYS A 82 29.19 -9.36 -3.96
C LYS A 82 28.87 -10.82 -3.62
N GLY A 83 28.79 -11.71 -4.61
CA GLY A 83 28.45 -13.12 -4.40
C GLY A 83 26.99 -13.35 -4.00
N ILE A 84 26.10 -12.40 -4.28
CA ILE A 84 24.66 -12.52 -4.01
C ILE A 84 24.02 -13.32 -5.15
N ALA A 85 23.45 -14.48 -4.83
CA ALA A 85 22.90 -15.41 -5.82
C ALA A 85 21.54 -14.97 -6.38
N LYS A 86 20.73 -14.27 -5.59
CA LYS A 86 19.40 -13.78 -6.01
C LYS A 86 19.51 -12.53 -6.88
N ALA A 87 18.48 -12.29 -7.70
CA ALA A 87 18.35 -11.01 -8.37
C ALA A 87 18.30 -9.86 -7.33
N PRO A 88 18.84 -8.67 -7.60
CA PRO A 88 18.92 -7.61 -6.59
C PRO A 88 17.54 -7.21 -6.02
N HIS A 89 16.48 -7.20 -6.84
CA HIS A 89 15.11 -6.90 -6.40
C HIS A 89 14.43 -8.02 -5.60
N GLU A 90 15.10 -9.16 -5.40
CA GLU A 90 14.67 -10.29 -4.57
C GLU A 90 15.64 -10.57 -3.40
N ALA A 91 16.79 -9.90 -3.40
CA ALA A 91 17.86 -10.08 -2.42
C ALA A 91 17.60 -9.19 -1.19
N ALA A 92 17.50 -9.80 -0.01
CA ALA A 92 17.25 -9.07 1.23
C ALA A 92 18.34 -8.03 1.54
N GLU A 93 19.58 -8.31 1.11
CA GLU A 93 20.75 -7.45 1.22
C GLU A 93 20.56 -6.12 0.46
N CYS A 94 19.90 -6.16 -0.69
CA CYS A 94 19.59 -4.99 -1.49
C CYS A 94 18.29 -4.31 -1.02
N LEU A 95 17.26 -5.11 -0.73
CA LEU A 95 15.95 -4.61 -0.32
C LEU A 95 15.98 -3.85 1.01
N LYS A 96 16.93 -4.15 1.91
CA LYS A 96 17.09 -3.45 3.19
C LYS A 96 17.13 -1.92 3.08
N CYS A 97 17.63 -1.39 1.97
CA CYS A 97 17.73 0.06 1.74
C CYS A 97 16.87 0.56 0.57
N HIS A 98 16.43 -0.32 -0.33
CA HIS A 98 15.74 0.07 -1.55
C HIS A 98 14.21 -0.05 -1.47
N VAL A 99 13.68 -0.62 -0.38
CA VAL A 99 12.23 -0.62 -0.11
C VAL A 99 11.95 -0.23 1.33
N THR A 100 10.80 0.39 1.56
CA THR A 100 10.29 0.59 2.93
C THR A 100 9.92 -0.74 3.57
N GLY A 101 10.15 -0.89 4.86
CA GLY A 101 9.58 -1.99 5.66
C GLY A 101 10.19 -3.37 5.43
N ASN A 102 11.30 -3.50 4.69
CA ASN A 102 11.94 -4.81 4.42
C ASN A 102 12.39 -5.55 5.70
N ASP A 103 12.66 -4.82 6.78
CA ASP A 103 13.08 -5.36 8.07
C ASP A 103 11.90 -5.59 9.03
N LYS A 104 10.66 -5.41 8.56
CA LYS A 104 9.44 -5.52 9.38
C LYS A 104 8.66 -6.79 9.04
N PRO A 105 7.90 -7.35 10.00
CA PRO A 105 6.99 -8.46 9.73
C PRO A 105 6.00 -8.11 8.62
N ALA A 106 5.66 -9.09 7.77
CA ALA A 106 4.72 -8.90 6.67
C ALA A 106 3.34 -8.45 7.17
N GLU A 107 2.96 -8.85 8.37
CA GLU A 107 1.72 -8.45 9.05
C GLU A 107 1.71 -6.95 9.37
N MET A 108 2.85 -6.26 9.39
CA MET A 108 2.88 -4.81 9.54
C MET A 108 2.59 -4.08 8.22
N MET A 109 2.58 -4.76 7.08
CA MET A 109 2.24 -4.15 5.80
C MET A 109 0.72 -4.18 5.59
N SER A 110 0.14 -3.02 5.29
CA SER A 110 -1.28 -2.97 4.92
C SER A 110 -1.51 -3.65 3.57
N ALA A 111 -2.76 -4.02 3.28
CA ALA A 111 -3.14 -4.58 1.98
C ALA A 111 -2.87 -3.64 0.78
N ARG A 112 -2.67 -2.34 1.03
CA ARG A 112 -2.39 -1.32 0.02
C ARG A 112 -0.89 -1.01 -0.13
N PHE A 113 -0.04 -1.63 0.67
CA PHE A 113 1.41 -1.45 0.62
C PHE A 113 2.01 -2.24 -0.55
N SER A 114 2.89 -1.61 -1.34
CA SER A 114 3.67 -2.27 -2.38
C SER A 114 5.16 -2.06 -2.14
N VAL A 115 5.95 -3.14 -2.22
CA VAL A 115 7.42 -3.05 -2.19
C VAL A 115 7.98 -2.35 -3.43
N GLU A 116 7.23 -2.38 -4.54
CA GLU A 116 7.66 -1.78 -5.81
C GLU A 116 7.64 -0.24 -5.78
N ASP A 117 6.93 0.36 -4.82
CA ASP A 117 6.93 1.81 -4.58
C ASP A 117 8.27 2.31 -3.99
N GLY A 118 9.25 1.42 -3.80
CA GLY A 118 10.60 1.76 -3.38
C GLY A 118 10.66 2.29 -1.95
N VAL A 119 11.49 3.32 -1.74
CA VAL A 119 11.62 4.01 -0.45
C VAL A 119 10.51 5.05 -0.34
N GLN A 120 9.49 4.72 0.44
CA GLN A 120 8.27 5.50 0.63
C GLN A 120 8.37 6.46 1.84
N CYS A 121 7.32 7.25 2.06
CA CYS A 121 7.22 8.23 3.15
C CYS A 121 7.56 7.62 4.52
N GLU A 122 7.08 6.40 4.75
CA GLU A 122 7.10 5.74 6.05
C GLU A 122 8.49 5.20 6.44
N THR A 123 9.47 5.21 5.53
CA THR A 123 10.89 4.99 5.88
C THR A 123 11.40 6.10 6.82
N CYS A 124 10.98 7.34 6.58
CA CYS A 124 11.41 8.50 7.38
C CYS A 124 10.37 8.90 8.43
N HIS A 125 9.08 8.75 8.13
CA HIS A 125 7.99 9.20 8.99
C HIS A 125 7.42 8.11 9.91
N GLY A 126 7.89 6.86 9.77
CA GLY A 126 7.38 5.73 10.53
C GLY A 126 6.03 5.21 10.03
N ALA A 127 5.45 4.25 10.75
CA ALA A 127 4.20 3.59 10.36
C ALA A 127 3.01 4.57 10.34
N GLY A 128 2.42 4.78 9.16
CA GLY A 128 1.37 5.77 8.92
C GLY A 128 0.08 5.52 9.67
N SER A 129 -0.19 4.28 10.11
CA SER A 129 -1.31 3.98 11.02
C SER A 129 -1.32 4.85 12.29
N MET A 130 -0.15 5.30 12.76
CA MET A 130 -0.02 6.13 13.96
C MET A 130 -0.46 7.58 13.76
N TYR A 131 -0.44 8.08 12.53
CA TYR A 131 -0.64 9.52 12.28
C TYR A 131 -1.54 9.84 11.08
N LYS A 132 -2.03 8.85 10.33
CA LYS A 132 -2.90 9.06 9.15
C LYS A 132 -4.22 9.78 9.45
N LYS A 133 -4.67 9.77 10.71
CA LYS A 133 -5.93 10.39 11.12
C LYS A 133 -5.81 11.91 10.98
N LYS A 134 -6.81 12.55 10.36
CA LYS A 134 -6.85 14.02 10.15
C LYS A 134 -6.72 14.84 11.43
N THR A 135 -7.07 14.26 12.57
CA THR A 135 -6.90 14.89 13.89
C THR A 135 -5.43 15.07 14.27
N ILE A 136 -4.55 14.22 13.75
CA ILE A 136 -3.09 14.25 13.95
C ILE A 136 -2.42 14.99 12.79
N MET A 137 -2.76 14.62 11.55
CA MET A 137 -2.17 15.20 10.33
C MET A 137 -3.20 16.10 9.64
N LYS A 138 -3.11 17.41 9.91
CA LYS A 138 -4.06 18.45 9.47
C LYS A 138 -3.70 19.08 8.13
#